data_AF-A0A964NVT0-F1
#
_entry.id   AF-A0A964NVT0-F1
#
_cell.length_a   1.000
_cell.length_b   1.000
_cell.length_c   1.000
_cell.angle_alpha   90.00
_cell.angle_beta   90.00
_cell.angle_gamma   90.00
#
_symmetry.space_group_name_H-M   'P 1'
#
loop_
_entity.id
_entity.type
_entity.pdbx_description
1 polymer ?
#
loop_
_entity_poly.entity_id
_entity_poly.type
_entity_poly.pdbx_seq_one_letter_code
_entity_poly.pdbx_strand_id
1 'polypeptide(L)'
;MEHAKGLVLFAHMMAGILWVGGLVYVRFVLLPGLGRQQPAVRGPIVADVGPRTVSYLLRMGEITMALGIVNVFIFGRITQMEQFVTTTWGLTITLGFAFSLAIYLIGQMVTRPATAKIAATVGAVAAGTPPPDAPALLAALAARQGKALLVQSALGVLAVLTMATARFS
;
A
#
# COMPACT_ATOMS: atom_id res chain seq x y z
N MET A 1 25.04 16.41 12.13
CA MET A 1 23.72 16.62 11.47
C MET A 1 23.58 15.88 10.16
N GLU A 2 24.63 15.72 9.35
CA GLU A 2 24.54 15.02 8.05
C GLU A 2 24.12 13.54 8.16
N HIS A 3 24.64 12.81 9.15
CA HIS A 3 24.26 11.41 9.39
C HIS A 3 22.76 11.23 9.64
N ALA A 4 22.12 12.18 10.33
CA ALA A 4 20.69 12.14 10.60
C ALA A 4 19.87 12.32 9.31
N LYS A 5 20.30 13.23 8.40
CA LYS A 5 19.64 13.43 7.10
C LYS A 5 19.73 12.17 6.23
N GLY A 6 20.90 11.55 6.19
CA GLY A 6 21.12 10.30 5.46
C GLY A 6 20.23 9.16 5.98
N LEU A 7 20.09 9.05 7.31
CA LEU A 7 19.24 8.05 7.93
C LEU A 7 17.75 8.22 7.57
N VAL A 8 17.23 9.46 7.60
CA VAL A 8 15.83 9.74 7.24
C VAL A 8 15.55 9.41 5.77
N LEU A 9 16.45 9.79 4.86
CA LEU A 9 16.33 9.45 3.43
C LEU A 9 16.33 7.94 3.22
N PHE A 10 17.30 7.25 3.83
CA PHE A 10 17.42 5.81 3.71
C PHE A 10 16.17 5.10 4.26
N ALA A 11 15.71 5.48 5.45
CA ALA A 11 14.52 4.91 6.06
C ALA A 11 13.24 5.18 5.25
N HIS A 12 13.09 6.38 4.69
CA HIS A 12 11.98 6.73 3.80
C HIS A 12 11.96 5.83 2.56
N MET A 13 13.13 5.68 1.91
CA MET A 13 13.27 4.85 0.71
C MET A 13 13.01 3.38 1.01
N MET A 14 13.56 2.84 2.10
CA MET A 14 13.32 1.44 2.50
C MET A 14 11.86 1.19 2.82
N ALA A 15 11.21 2.07 3.59
CA ALA A 15 9.79 1.96 3.89
C ALA A 15 8.94 2.02 2.60
N GLY A 16 9.28 2.92 1.67
CA GLY A 16 8.61 3.04 0.38
C GLY A 16 8.75 1.80 -0.49
N ILE A 17 9.94 1.19 -0.54
CA ILE A 17 10.19 -0.08 -1.24
C ILE A 17 9.34 -1.21 -0.64
N LEU A 18 9.32 -1.32 0.70
CA LEU A 18 8.54 -2.36 1.38
C LEU A 18 7.03 -2.16 1.18
N TRP A 19 6.56 -0.91 1.15
CA TRP A 19 5.16 -0.59 0.93
C TRP A 19 4.72 -0.82 -0.52
N VAL A 20 5.30 -0.09 -1.48
CA VAL A 20 4.89 -0.16 -2.89
C VAL A 20 5.32 -1.47 -3.52
N GLY A 21 6.55 -1.93 -3.25
CA GLY A 21 7.03 -3.23 -3.70
C GLY A 21 6.20 -4.37 -3.10
N GLY A 22 5.80 -4.26 -1.84
CA GLY A 22 4.88 -5.20 -1.20
C GLY A 22 3.51 -5.25 -1.85
N LEU A 23 2.92 -4.11 -2.23
CA LEU A 23 1.65 -4.07 -2.97
C LEU A 23 1.75 -4.76 -4.34
N VAL A 24 2.83 -4.49 -5.08
CA VAL A 24 3.11 -5.13 -6.38
C VAL A 24 3.28 -6.64 -6.20
N TYR A 25 4.09 -7.06 -5.22
CA TYR A 25 4.29 -8.48 -4.90
C TYR A 25 2.97 -9.18 -4.54
N VAL A 26 2.17 -8.58 -3.65
CA VAL A 26 0.88 -9.16 -3.26
C VAL A 26 -0.04 -9.33 -4.48
N ARG A 27 -0.15 -8.30 -5.32
CA ARG A 27 -1.08 -8.30 -6.46
C ARG A 27 -0.71 -9.26 -7.57
N PHE A 28 0.58 -9.33 -7.92
CA PHE A 28 1.06 -10.00 -9.13
C PHE A 28 1.73 -11.34 -8.86
N VAL A 29 2.17 -11.60 -7.63
CA VAL A 29 2.86 -12.85 -7.27
C VAL A 29 2.04 -13.64 -6.27
N LEU A 30 1.78 -13.09 -5.09
CA LEU A 30 1.16 -13.83 -3.97
C LEU A 30 -0.27 -14.26 -4.28
N LEU A 31 -1.15 -13.31 -4.64
CA LEU A 31 -2.57 -13.62 -4.87
C LEU A 31 -2.78 -14.57 -6.06
N PRO A 32 -2.11 -14.40 -7.22
CA PRO A 32 -2.20 -15.38 -8.31
C PRO A 32 -1.65 -16.75 -7.93
N GLY A 33 -0.60 -16.82 -7.11
CA GLY A 33 -0.06 -18.08 -6.60
C GLY A 33 -1.05 -18.82 -5.69
N LEU A 34 -1.65 -18.11 -4.74
CA LEU A 34 -2.68 -18.65 -3.85
C LEU A 34 -3.98 -19.02 -4.58
N GLY A 35 -4.33 -18.28 -5.63
CA GLY A 35 -5.52 -18.54 -6.44
C GLY A 35 -5.49 -19.90 -7.14
N ARG A 36 -4.29 -20.43 -7.45
CA ARG A 36 -4.10 -21.75 -8.06
C ARG A 36 -4.16 -22.92 -7.07
N GLN A 37 -4.13 -22.63 -5.77
CA GLN A 37 -4.18 -23.67 -4.74
C GLN A 37 -5.62 -24.12 -4.47
N GLN A 38 -5.77 -25.34 -3.96
CA GLN A 38 -7.07 -25.85 -3.53
C GLN A 38 -7.64 -25.01 -2.37
N PRO A 39 -8.98 -24.88 -2.24
CA PRO A 39 -9.63 -24.12 -1.17
C PRO A 39 -9.13 -24.48 0.24
N ALA A 40 -8.93 -25.78 0.51
CA ALA A 40 -8.45 -26.29 1.80
C ALA A 40 -7.04 -25.80 2.16
N VAL A 41 -6.20 -25.51 1.17
CA VAL A 41 -4.83 -25.01 1.37
C VAL A 41 -4.81 -23.48 1.44
N ARG A 42 -5.47 -22.81 0.50
CA ARG A 42 -5.43 -21.32 0.44
C ARG A 42 -6.20 -20.65 1.55
N GLY A 43 -7.30 -21.25 2.02
CA GLY A 43 -8.19 -20.64 3.01
C GLY A 43 -7.47 -20.25 4.30
N PRO A 44 -6.84 -21.21 5.01
CA PRO A 44 -6.11 -20.94 6.24
C PRO A 44 -5.02 -19.87 6.07
N ILE A 45 -4.27 -19.93 4.96
CA ILE A 45 -3.21 -18.95 4.66
C ILE A 45 -3.78 -17.54 4.49
N VAL A 46 -4.85 -17.38 3.72
CA VAL A 46 -5.49 -16.08 3.50
C VAL A 46 -6.07 -15.52 4.80
N ALA A 47 -6.65 -16.38 5.64
CA ALA A 47 -7.24 -15.98 6.92
C ALA A 47 -6.20 -15.48 7.93
N ASP A 48 -5.05 -16.15 8.04
CA ASP A 48 -4.00 -15.78 8.98
C ASP A 48 -3.08 -14.66 8.45
N VAL A 49 -2.59 -14.83 7.22
CA VAL A 49 -1.56 -13.95 6.65
C VAL A 49 -2.15 -12.68 6.06
N GLY A 50 -3.34 -12.74 5.45
CA GLY A 50 -3.96 -11.62 4.74
C GLY A 50 -4.08 -10.33 5.58
N PRO A 51 -4.78 -10.36 6.73
CA PRO A 51 -4.92 -9.18 7.59
C PRO A 51 -3.58 -8.63 8.09
N ARG A 52 -2.62 -9.51 8.42
CA ARG A 52 -1.27 -9.13 8.86
C ARG A 52 -0.49 -8.43 7.76
N THR A 53 -0.52 -8.96 6.53
CA THR A 53 0.11 -8.33 5.37
C THR A 53 -0.47 -6.94 5.12
N VAL A 54 -1.79 -6.77 5.15
CA VAL A 54 -2.41 -5.46 4.94
C VAL A 54 -2.01 -4.47 6.05
N SER A 55 -2.05 -4.91 7.32
CA SER A 55 -1.62 -4.06 8.44
C SER A 55 -0.15 -3.64 8.32
N TYR A 56 0.72 -4.57 7.92
CA TYR A 56 2.14 -4.29 7.68
C TYR A 56 2.34 -3.26 6.57
N LEU A 57 1.69 -3.45 5.41
CA LEU A 57 1.81 -2.52 4.29
C LEU A 57 1.29 -1.13 4.63
N LEU A 58 0.16 -1.03 5.34
CA LEU A 58 -0.36 0.26 5.81
C LEU A 58 0.60 0.95 6.77
N ARG A 59 1.23 0.20 7.68
CA ARG A 59 2.24 0.74 8.59
C ARG A 59 3.48 1.23 7.85
N MET A 60 3.94 0.50 6.84
CA MET A 60 5.03 0.95 5.98
C MET A 60 4.64 2.21 5.20
N GLY A 61 3.38 2.34 4.79
CA GLY A 61 2.86 3.56 4.16
C GLY A 61 2.84 4.77 5.09
N GLU A 62 2.39 4.60 6.34
CA GLU A 62 2.45 5.64 7.37
C GLU A 62 3.89 6.12 7.59
N ILE A 63 4.84 5.19 7.73
CA ILE A 63 6.26 5.49 7.92
C ILE A 63 6.83 6.21 6.69
N THR A 64 6.51 5.73 5.49
CA THR A 64 6.97 6.35 4.23
C THR A 64 6.49 7.80 4.14
N MET A 65 5.20 8.04 4.34
CA MET A 65 4.63 9.39 4.27
C MET A 65 5.19 10.30 5.36
N ALA A 66 5.28 9.83 6.60
CA ALA A 66 5.84 10.61 7.71
C ALA A 66 7.29 11.02 7.45
N LEU A 67 8.14 10.07 7.03
CA LEU A 67 9.54 10.37 6.70
C LEU A 67 9.66 11.25 5.45
N GLY A 68 8.74 11.14 4.49
CA GLY A 68 8.68 12.01 3.31
C GLY A 68 8.40 13.47 3.70
N ILE A 69 7.42 13.68 4.59
CA ILE A 69 7.12 15.01 5.15
C ILE A 69 8.34 15.56 5.89
N VAL A 70 8.98 14.75 6.75
CA VAL A 70 10.19 15.15 7.48
C VAL A 70 11.32 15.53 6.52
N ASN A 71 11.51 14.78 5.42
CA ASN A 71 12.52 15.09 4.41
C ASN A 71 12.30 16.47 3.77
N VAL A 72 11.06 16.86 3.48
CA VAL A 72 10.76 18.19 2.91
C VAL A 72 11.30 19.31 3.81
N PHE A 73 11.13 19.19 5.13
CA PHE A 73 11.59 20.21 6.07
C PHE A 73 13.10 20.14 6.37
N ILE A 74 13.68 18.94 6.48
CA ILE A 74 15.11 18.76 6.81
C ILE A 74 16.05 19.27 5.71
N PHE A 75 15.65 19.14 4.44
CA PHE A 75 16.48 19.56 3.31
C PHE A 75 16.32 21.04 2.94
N GLY A 76 15.40 21.77 3.57
CA GLY A 76 15.30 23.23 3.46
C GLY A 76 15.05 23.75 2.04
N ARG A 77 14.59 22.89 1.12
CA ARG A 77 14.28 23.27 -0.26
C ARG A 77 13.03 24.15 -0.37
N ILE A 78 12.26 24.25 0.72
CA ILE A 78 11.06 25.08 0.80
C ILE A 78 11.27 26.15 1.86
N THR A 79 11.29 27.39 1.39
CA THR A 79 11.27 28.60 2.21
C THR A 79 9.90 29.28 2.16
N GLN A 80 9.09 29.01 1.12
CA GLN A 80 7.77 29.61 0.90
C GLN A 80 6.77 28.56 0.38
N MET A 81 5.51 28.63 0.83
CA MET A 81 4.47 27.65 0.47
C MET A 81 4.14 27.64 -1.04
N GLU A 82 4.29 28.78 -1.72
CA GLU A 82 4.10 28.87 -3.17
C GLU A 82 5.04 27.95 -3.96
N GLN A 83 6.22 27.62 -3.43
CA GLN A 83 7.20 26.77 -4.11
C GLN A 83 6.69 25.35 -4.38
N PHE A 84 5.69 24.87 -3.61
CA PHE A 84 5.03 23.59 -3.87
C PHE A 84 4.26 23.55 -5.20
N VAL A 85 3.83 24.71 -5.71
CA VAL A 85 3.02 24.80 -6.93
C VAL A 85 3.68 25.56 -8.07
N THR A 86 4.73 26.34 -7.76
CA THR A 86 5.45 27.15 -8.78
C THR A 86 6.74 26.50 -9.27
N THR A 87 7.28 25.48 -8.60
CA THR A 87 8.52 24.82 -8.99
C THR A 87 8.29 23.39 -9.48
N THR A 88 9.08 22.93 -10.45
CA THR A 88 9.05 21.54 -10.93
C THR A 88 9.26 20.54 -9.80
N TRP A 89 10.22 20.83 -8.91
CA TRP A 89 10.48 20.02 -7.72
C TRP A 89 9.27 20.00 -6.77
N GLY A 90 8.64 21.15 -6.50
CA GLY A 90 7.47 21.24 -5.63
C GLY A 90 6.25 20.49 -6.19
N LEU A 91 6.00 20.63 -7.49
CA LEU A 91 4.90 19.94 -8.18
C LEU A 91 5.09 18.42 -8.15
N THR A 92 6.30 17.94 -8.40
CA THR A 92 6.60 16.48 -8.38
C THR A 92 6.46 15.89 -6.99
N ILE A 93 6.92 16.57 -5.93
CA ILE A 93 6.71 16.15 -4.54
C ILE A 93 5.22 16.15 -4.18
N THR A 94 4.49 17.20 -4.55
CA THR A 94 3.04 17.32 -4.27
C THR A 94 2.24 16.22 -4.95
N LEU A 95 2.51 15.94 -6.23
CA LEU A 95 1.87 14.86 -6.97
C LEU A 95 2.19 13.48 -6.37
N GLY A 96 3.45 13.22 -6.04
CA GLY A 96 3.83 11.95 -5.42
C GLY A 96 3.21 11.75 -4.03
N PHE A 97 3.07 12.82 -3.24
CA PHE A 97 2.33 12.78 -1.98
C PHE A 97 0.84 12.51 -2.21
N ALA A 98 0.22 13.17 -3.20
CA ALA A 98 -1.19 12.96 -3.54
C ALA A 98 -1.47 11.51 -3.96
N PHE A 99 -0.60 10.91 -4.79
CA PHE A 99 -0.71 9.49 -5.15
C PHE A 99 -0.53 8.58 -3.93
N SER A 100 0.45 8.85 -3.08
CA SER A 100 0.69 8.10 -1.84
C SER A 100 -0.51 8.13 -0.90
N LEU A 101 -1.13 9.31 -0.74
CA LEU A 101 -2.33 9.47 0.06
C LEU A 101 -3.51 8.70 -0.53
N ALA A 102 -3.71 8.76 -1.85
CA ALA A 102 -4.75 8.00 -2.53
C ALA A 102 -4.59 6.48 -2.33
N ILE A 103 -3.36 5.95 -2.46
CA ILE A 103 -3.05 4.55 -2.17
C ILE A 103 -3.44 4.19 -0.74
N TYR A 104 -3.00 5.00 0.24
CA TYR A 104 -3.26 4.76 1.65
C TYR A 104 -4.77 4.76 1.98
N LEU A 105 -5.52 5.73 1.43
CA LEU A 105 -6.97 5.81 1.62
C LEU A 105 -7.69 4.61 1.01
N ILE A 106 -7.32 4.18 -0.20
CA ILE A 106 -7.86 2.94 -0.80
C ILE A 106 -7.52 1.73 0.08
N GLY A 107 -6.30 1.67 0.60
CA GLY A 107 -5.86 0.63 1.53
C GLY A 107 -6.74 0.53 2.77
N GLN A 108 -7.01 1.67 3.41
CA GLN A 108 -7.84 1.75 4.63
C GLN A 108 -9.32 1.50 4.36
N MET A 109 -9.88 2.10 3.30
CA MET A 109 -11.33 2.09 3.05
C MET A 109 -11.81 0.88 2.25
N VAL A 110 -10.91 0.21 1.51
CA VAL A 110 -11.28 -0.89 0.61
C VAL A 110 -10.50 -2.16 0.91
N THR A 111 -9.17 -2.11 0.86
CA THR A 111 -8.35 -3.33 0.96
C THR A 111 -8.43 -3.96 2.34
N ARG A 112 -8.24 -3.18 3.40
CA ARG A 112 -8.32 -3.66 4.78
C ARG A 112 -9.68 -4.28 5.12
N PRO A 113 -10.83 -3.60 4.93
CA PRO A 113 -12.12 -4.20 5.24
C PRO A 113 -12.45 -5.40 4.35
N ALA A 114 -12.09 -5.38 3.07
CA ALA A 114 -12.31 -6.54 2.20
C ALA A 114 -11.49 -7.76 2.68
N THR A 115 -10.22 -7.56 3.02
CA THR A 115 -9.33 -8.62 3.51
C THR A 115 -9.82 -9.20 4.84
N ALA A 116 -10.23 -8.34 5.78
CA ALA A 116 -10.77 -8.79 7.06
C ALA A 116 -12.07 -9.60 6.89
N LYS A 117 -12.97 -9.17 5.99
CA LYS A 117 -14.20 -9.90 5.69
C LYS A 117 -13.93 -11.24 4.99
N ILE A 118 -12.95 -11.30 4.09
CA ILE A 118 -12.51 -12.56 3.49
C ILE A 118 -12.01 -13.52 4.57
N ALA A 119 -11.09 -13.05 5.43
CA ALA A 119 -10.52 -13.87 6.50
C ALA A 119 -11.59 -14.40 7.46
N ALA A 120 -12.52 -13.54 7.90
CA ALA A 120 -13.63 -13.94 8.76
C ALA A 120 -14.56 -14.97 8.10
N THR A 121 -14.91 -14.76 6.82
CA THR A 121 -15.79 -15.68 6.08
C THR A 121 -15.12 -17.04 5.87
N VAL A 122 -13.82 -17.05 5.53
CA VAL A 122 -13.05 -18.30 5.40
C VAL A 122 -12.95 -19.03 6.73
N GLY A 123 -12.71 -18.31 7.83
CA GLY A 123 -12.69 -18.89 9.18
C GLY A 123 -14.04 -19.51 9.56
N ALA A 124 -15.15 -18.84 9.24
CA ALA A 124 -16.50 -19.35 9.50
C ALA A 124 -16.82 -20.61 8.67
N VAL A 125 -16.38 -20.67 7.41
CA VAL A 125 -16.49 -21.87 6.57
C VAL A 125 -15.71 -23.03 7.18
N ALA A 126 -14.46 -22.80 7.62
CA ALA A 126 -13.63 -23.82 8.24
C ALA A 126 -14.19 -24.32 9.59
N ALA A 127 -14.90 -23.47 10.32
CA ALA A 127 -15.57 -23.81 11.58
C ALA A 127 -16.93 -24.52 11.38
N GLY A 128 -17.36 -24.77 10.14
CA GLY A 128 -18.65 -25.41 9.87
C GLY A 128 -19.86 -24.49 10.05
N THR A 129 -19.65 -23.17 10.18
CA THR A 129 -20.70 -22.15 10.31
C THR A 129 -20.66 -21.16 9.14
N PRO A 130 -20.71 -21.62 7.87
CA PRO A 130 -20.62 -20.74 6.72
C PRO A 130 -21.84 -19.81 6.65
N PRO A 131 -21.68 -18.53 6.26
CA PRO A 131 -22.82 -17.71 5.89
C PRO A 131 -23.54 -18.31 4.65
N PRO A 132 -24.86 -18.09 4.49
CA PRO A 132 -25.66 -18.74 3.44
C PRO A 132 -25.07 -18.59 2.02
N ASP A 133 -24.51 -17.42 1.70
CA ASP A 133 -23.95 -17.10 0.39
C ASP A 133 -22.41 -17.00 0.38
N ALA A 134 -21.73 -17.78 1.23
CA ALA A 134 -20.27 -17.71 1.39
C ALA A 134 -19.48 -17.70 0.06
N PRO A 135 -19.78 -18.57 -0.95
CA PRO A 135 -19.05 -18.57 -2.21
C PRO A 135 -19.19 -17.25 -3.00
N ALA A 136 -20.41 -16.73 -3.11
CA ALA A 136 -20.69 -15.49 -3.84
C ALA A 136 -20.08 -14.27 -3.13
N LEU A 137 -20.20 -14.23 -1.80
CA LEU A 137 -19.60 -13.19 -0.97
C LEU A 137 -18.08 -13.15 -1.11
N LEU A 138 -17.41 -14.32 -1.04
CA LEU A 138 -15.96 -14.43 -1.20
C LEU A 138 -15.50 -13.97 -2.59
N ALA A 139 -16.22 -14.36 -3.65
CA ALA A 139 -15.91 -13.93 -5.01
C ALA A 139 -16.02 -12.41 -5.17
N ALA A 140 -17.09 -11.80 -4.65
CA ALA A 140 -17.29 -10.36 -4.71
C ALA A 140 -16.21 -9.58 -3.94
N LEU A 141 -15.86 -10.04 -2.73
CA LEU A 141 -14.82 -9.43 -1.92
C LEU A 141 -13.43 -9.57 -2.56
N ALA A 142 -13.10 -10.75 -3.11
CA ALA A 142 -11.84 -10.98 -3.79
C ALA A 142 -11.71 -10.10 -5.05
N ALA A 143 -12.78 -9.96 -5.84
CA ALA A 143 -12.80 -9.07 -7.00
C ALA A 143 -12.59 -7.60 -6.58
N ARG A 144 -13.27 -7.15 -5.52
CA ARG A 144 -13.11 -5.79 -4.97
C ARG A 144 -11.69 -5.54 -4.47
N GLN A 145 -11.13 -6.48 -3.71
CA GLN A 145 -9.75 -6.41 -3.21
C GLN A 145 -8.75 -6.39 -4.37
N GLY A 146 -8.93 -7.25 -5.37
CA GLY A 146 -8.04 -7.34 -6.54
C GLY A 146 -8.03 -6.06 -7.38
N LYS A 147 -9.19 -5.43 -7.60
CA LYS A 147 -9.30 -4.12 -8.27
C LYS A 147 -8.60 -3.04 -7.45
N ALA A 148 -8.85 -2.98 -6.15
CA ALA A 148 -8.22 -2.00 -5.27
C ALA A 148 -6.69 -2.13 -5.24
N LEU A 149 -6.16 -3.36 -5.19
CA LEU A 149 -4.73 -3.61 -5.24
C LEU A 149 -4.12 -3.25 -6.59
N LEU A 150 -4.82 -3.49 -7.70
CA LEU A 150 -4.35 -3.06 -9.02
C LEU A 150 -4.21 -1.54 -9.09
N VAL A 151 -5.22 -0.80 -8.65
CA VAL A 151 -5.20 0.67 -8.62
C VAL A 151 -4.09 1.17 -7.70
N GLN A 152 -3.94 0.59 -6.51
CA GLN A 152 -2.86 0.94 -5.58
C GLN A 152 -1.48 0.68 -6.17
N SER A 153 -1.26 -0.43 -6.87
CA SER A 153 0.01 -0.72 -7.53
C SER A 153 0.31 0.27 -8.65
N ALA A 154 -0.69 0.61 -9.48
CA ALA A 154 -0.52 1.60 -10.54
C ALA A 154 -0.18 2.99 -9.98
N LEU A 155 -0.93 3.46 -8.99
CA LEU A 155 -0.65 4.71 -8.28
C LEU A 155 0.71 4.68 -7.58
N GLY A 156 1.11 3.53 -7.03
CA GLY A 156 2.40 3.35 -6.37
C GLY A 156 3.57 3.49 -7.34
N VAL A 157 3.45 2.92 -8.54
CA VAL A 157 4.43 3.13 -9.61
C VAL A 157 4.50 4.60 -9.99
N LEU A 158 3.36 5.29 -10.15
CA LEU A 158 3.33 6.73 -10.43
C LEU A 158 3.98 7.55 -9.31
N ALA A 159 3.71 7.23 -8.04
CA ALA A 159 4.33 7.88 -6.90
C ALA A 159 5.86 7.71 -6.93
N VAL A 160 6.36 6.49 -7.16
CA VAL A 160 7.80 6.21 -7.28
C VAL A 160 8.41 6.99 -8.45
N LEU A 161 7.74 7.04 -9.60
CA LEU A 161 8.21 7.80 -10.77
C LEU A 161 8.31 9.30 -10.45
N THR A 162 7.29 9.90 -9.83
CA THR A 162 7.33 11.32 -9.44
C THR A 162 8.47 11.61 -8.46
N MET A 163 8.75 10.71 -7.51
CA MET A 163 9.85 10.86 -6.55
C MET A 163 11.23 10.72 -7.22
N ALA A 164 11.36 9.81 -8.18
CA ALA A 164 12.56 9.70 -9.00
C ALA A 164 12.79 10.98 -9.81
N THR A 165 11.74 11.54 -10.42
CA THR A 165 11.83 12.82 -11.15
C THR A 165 12.19 13.98 -10.23
N ALA A 166 11.60 14.06 -9.04
CA ALA A 166 11.91 15.08 -8.04
C ALA A 166 13.39 15.08 -7.60
N ARG A 167 14.08 13.92 -7.72
CA ARG A 167 15.51 13.83 -7.41
C ARG A 167 16.39 14.52 -8.44
N PHE A 168 15.97 14.57 -9.70
CA PHE A 168 16.73 15.10 -10.83
C PHE A 168 16.24 16.48 -11.31
N SER A 169 15.23 17.04 -10.65
CA SER A 169 14.74 18.41 -10.85
C SER A 169 15.23 19.34 -9.75
#